data_AF-M4EIZ7-F1
#
_entry.id   AF-M4EIZ7-F1
#
_cell.length_a   1.000
_cell.length_b   1.000
_cell.length_c   1.000
_cell.angle_alpha   90.00
_cell.angle_beta   90.00
_cell.angle_gamma   90.00
#
_symmetry.space_group_name_H-M   'P 1'
#
loop_
_entity.id
_entity.type
_entity.pdbx_description
1 polymer ?
#
loop_
_entity_poly.entity_id
_entity_poly.type
_entity_poly.pdbx_seq_one_letter_code
_entity_poly.pdbx_strand_id
1 'polypeptide(L)'
;MARIRKRVQAVRRAADGSAFDKCEECGDMIAIALFDMHECGEKRREPKRFKCVSSDSKPVGSFEDEPRSPFVFFLEDFRKSYDGNMVDASRICFIVWKKMSREDQKPFIARAEEVDLAHNLKLKEEAQSIHKADDEADSKAATKFDKV
;
A
#
# COMPACT_ATOMS: atom_id res chain seq x y z
N MET A 1 18.65 -12.55 43.98
CA MET A 1 19.14 -11.31 43.35
C MET A 1 18.07 -10.77 42.42
N ALA A 2 17.51 -9.59 42.70
CA ALA A 2 16.53 -8.96 41.81
C ALA A 2 17.23 -8.45 40.56
N ARG A 3 16.81 -8.90 39.37
CA ARG A 3 17.28 -8.34 38.10
C ARG A 3 16.78 -6.90 38.01
N ILE A 4 17.69 -5.93 38.16
CA ILE A 4 17.42 -4.53 37.85
C ILE A 4 17.03 -4.47 36.37
N ARG A 5 15.74 -4.33 36.08
CA ARG A 5 15.28 -4.03 34.73
C ARG A 5 15.76 -2.61 34.45
N LYS A 6 16.77 -2.44 33.58
CA LYS A 6 17.06 -1.13 32.99
C LYS A 6 15.76 -0.64 32.37
N ARG A 7 15.09 0.34 32.98
CA ARG A 7 14.01 1.07 32.30
C ARG A 7 14.70 1.84 31.19
N VAL A 8 14.63 1.30 29.98
CA VAL A 8 14.91 2.08 28.77
C VAL A 8 13.89 3.21 28.78
N GLN A 9 14.35 4.45 28.94
CA GLN A 9 13.46 5.60 28.78
C GLN A 9 13.02 5.60 27.32
N ALA A 10 11.75 5.29 27.09
CA ALA A 10 11.20 5.32 25.74
C ALA A 10 11.20 6.77 25.26
N VAL A 11 11.67 6.98 24.02
CA VAL A 11 11.61 8.30 23.38
C VAL A 11 10.15 8.77 23.34
N ARG A 12 9.93 10.05 23.64
CA ARG A 12 8.59 10.65 23.59
C ARG A 12 8.09 10.62 22.14
N ARG A 13 6.86 10.15 21.95
CA ARG A 13 6.19 10.07 20.64
C ARG A 13 5.01 11.01 20.60
N ALA A 14 4.69 11.53 19.42
CA ALA A 14 3.45 12.27 19.19
C ALA A 14 2.24 11.31 19.11
N ALA A 15 1.03 11.86 19.11
CA ALA A 15 -0.21 11.08 19.13
C ALA A 15 -0.39 10.20 17.87
N ASP A 16 0.20 10.59 16.75
CA ASP A 16 0.26 9.83 15.49
C ASP A 16 1.34 8.73 15.51
N GLY A 17 2.08 8.58 16.61
CA GLY A 17 3.15 7.59 16.78
C GLY A 17 4.51 8.02 16.22
N SER A 18 4.57 9.19 15.58
CA SER A 18 5.82 9.76 15.07
C SER A 18 6.78 10.09 16.22
N ALA A 19 8.08 10.02 15.93
CA ALA A 19 9.13 10.25 16.91
C ALA A 19 10.14 11.24 16.33
N PHE A 20 10.39 12.30 17.10
CA PHE A 20 11.31 13.37 16.76
C PHE A 20 12.30 13.53 17.91
N ASP A 21 13.54 13.85 17.56
CA ASP A 21 14.55 14.23 18.53
C ASP A 21 15.17 15.57 18.14
N LYS A 22 15.61 16.31 19.14
CA LYS A 22 16.21 17.63 18.92
C LYS A 22 17.69 17.44 18.67
N CYS A 23 18.19 17.90 17.52
CA CYS A 23 19.62 17.94 17.31
C CYS A 23 20.28 18.94 18.26
N GLU A 24 21.32 18.51 18.98
CA GLU A 24 22.03 19.35 19.94
C GLU A 24 22.90 20.41 19.24
N GLU A 25 23.33 20.15 18.01
CA GLU A 25 24.21 21.03 17.23
C GLU A 25 23.45 22.17 16.54
N CYS A 26 22.35 21.87 15.81
CA CYS A 26 21.55 22.90 15.12
C CYS A 26 20.28 23.32 15.87
N GLY A 27 19.85 22.55 16.87
CA GLY A 27 18.65 22.83 17.65
C GLY A 27 17.32 22.45 16.97
N ASP A 28 17.35 21.90 15.77
CA ASP A 28 16.13 21.53 15.03
C ASP A 28 15.54 20.19 15.51
N MET A 29 14.22 20.10 15.49
CA MET A 29 13.46 18.87 15.75
C MET A 29 13.45 18.02 14.49
N ILE A 30 14.19 16.91 14.48
CA ILE A 30 14.36 16.05 13.32
C ILE A 30 13.67 14.72 13.59
N ALA A 31 13.01 14.16 12.58
CA ALA A 31 12.44 12.83 12.69
C ALA A 31 13.56 11.83 12.97
N ILE A 32 13.40 10.96 13.96
CA ILE A 32 14.49 10.05 14.40
C ILE A 32 15.02 9.19 13.24
N ALA A 33 14.13 8.77 12.33
CA ALA A 33 14.50 8.01 11.14
C ALA A 33 15.43 8.76 10.17
N LEU A 34 15.48 10.09 10.24
CA LEU A 34 16.29 10.96 9.41
C LEU A 34 17.41 11.65 10.19
N PHE A 35 17.59 11.31 11.47
CA PHE A 35 18.55 11.99 12.33
C PHE A 35 19.98 11.78 11.83
N ASP A 36 20.39 10.58 11.42
CA ASP A 36 21.75 10.34 10.90
C ASP A 36 22.01 10.99 9.53
N MET A 37 20.94 11.31 8.80
CA MET A 37 20.99 11.93 7.46
C MET A 37 20.77 13.44 7.52
N HIS A 38 20.63 14.03 8.72
CA HIS A 38 20.45 15.46 8.85
C HIS A 38 21.79 16.17 8.62
N GLU A 39 21.79 17.17 7.75
CA GLU A 39 22.96 18.00 7.49
C GLU A 39 22.94 19.19 8.46
N CYS A 40 23.86 19.21 9.42
CA CYS A 40 24.02 20.32 10.36
C CYS A 40 24.75 21.50 9.69
N GLY A 41 24.05 22.63 9.57
CA GLY A 41 24.64 23.88 9.09
C GLY A 41 24.54 24.13 7.59
N GLU A 42 24.40 25.42 7.28
CA GLU A 42 24.24 26.09 5.97
C GLU A 42 23.00 25.82 5.11
N LYS A 43 22.19 26.89 5.07
CA LYS A 43 21.07 27.19 4.17
C LYS A 43 19.89 26.26 4.34
N ARG A 44 18.98 26.70 5.22
CA ARG A 44 17.57 26.34 5.25
C ARG A 44 17.01 26.37 3.82
N ARG A 45 17.07 25.24 3.12
CA ARG A 45 16.09 24.97 2.08
C ARG A 45 14.82 24.78 2.88
N GLU A 46 13.91 25.75 2.83
CA GLU A 46 12.61 25.55 3.45
C GLU A 46 12.12 24.18 2.98
N PRO A 47 11.85 23.24 3.90
CA PRO A 47 11.36 21.95 3.50
C PRO A 47 10.09 22.25 2.73
N LYS A 48 10.10 21.95 1.42
CA LYS A 48 8.89 22.05 0.60
C LYS A 48 7.89 21.18 1.35
N ARG A 49 6.99 21.82 2.10
CA ARG A 49 5.89 21.11 2.75
C ARG A 49 5.27 20.35 1.62
N PHE A 50 5.33 19.03 1.69
CA PHE A 50 4.59 18.19 0.79
C PHE A 50 3.14 18.58 1.08
N LYS A 51 2.60 19.52 0.31
CA LYS A 51 1.16 19.64 0.15
C LYS A 51 0.83 18.25 -0.31
N CYS A 52 0.19 17.47 0.57
CA CYS A 52 -0.47 16.25 0.20
C CYS A 52 -1.21 16.61 -1.09
N VAL A 53 -0.62 16.22 -2.22
CA VAL A 53 -1.38 16.12 -3.42
C VAL A 53 -2.25 14.96 -3.03
N SER A 54 -3.48 15.27 -2.61
CA SER A 54 -4.61 14.39 -2.80
C SER A 54 -4.60 14.14 -4.29
N SER A 55 -3.71 13.24 -4.67
CA SER A 55 -3.52 12.81 -6.02
C SER A 55 -4.80 12.04 -6.18
N ASP A 56 -5.69 12.58 -6.98
CA ASP A 56 -6.52 11.73 -7.81
C ASP A 56 -5.57 10.95 -8.74
N SER A 57 -4.66 10.15 -8.15
CA SER A 57 -4.01 9.06 -8.83
C SER A 57 -5.18 8.15 -9.12
N LYS A 58 -5.73 8.29 -10.32
CA LYS A 58 -6.47 7.20 -10.93
C LYS A 58 -5.62 5.98 -10.67
N PRO A 59 -6.15 4.97 -9.97
CA PRO A 59 -5.38 3.81 -9.62
C PRO A 59 -4.75 3.25 -10.89
N VAL A 60 -3.46 2.96 -10.79
CA VAL A 60 -2.74 2.23 -11.82
C VAL A 60 -3.38 0.85 -11.86
N GLY A 61 -4.19 0.61 -12.89
CA GLY A 61 -5.01 -0.60 -13.06
C GLY A 61 -6.49 -0.37 -12.70
N SER A 62 -7.39 -0.88 -13.55
CA SER A 62 -8.80 -1.06 -13.20
C SER A 62 -8.88 -2.04 -12.03
N PHE A 63 -9.20 -1.57 -10.82
CA PHE A 63 -9.55 -2.43 -9.68
C PHE A 63 -10.73 -3.38 -9.99
N GLU A 64 -11.42 -3.14 -11.10
CA GLU A 64 -12.51 -3.96 -11.59
C GLU A 64 -12.07 -5.41 -11.85
N ASP A 65 -10.83 -5.60 -12.31
CA ASP A 65 -10.27 -6.91 -12.68
C ASP A 65 -9.59 -7.63 -11.50
N GLU A 66 -9.55 -7.01 -10.31
CA GLU A 66 -8.93 -7.61 -9.13
C GLU A 66 -9.91 -8.57 -8.42
N PRO A 67 -9.45 -9.76 -7.99
CA PRO A 67 -10.25 -10.73 -7.25
C PRO A 67 -10.79 -10.10 -5.97
N ARG A 68 -12.10 -10.18 -5.79
CA ARG A 68 -12.82 -9.51 -4.69
C ARG A 68 -13.79 -10.47 -4.02
N SER A 69 -13.91 -10.34 -2.71
CA SER A 69 -14.84 -11.15 -1.92
C SER A 69 -16.29 -10.91 -2.38
N PRO A 70 -17.17 -11.94 -2.34
CA PRO A 70 -18.61 -11.80 -2.58
C PRO A 70 -19.25 -10.65 -1.78
N PHE A 71 -18.76 -10.41 -0.56
CA PHE A 71 -19.24 -9.31 0.28
C PHE A 71 -18.97 -7.93 -0.34
N VAL A 72 -17.88 -7.75 -1.08
CA VAL A 72 -17.53 -6.47 -1.72
C VAL A 72 -18.54 -6.14 -2.81
N PHE A 73 -18.92 -7.10 -3.64
CA PHE A 73 -19.98 -6.92 -4.64
C PHE A 73 -21.32 -6.55 -4.00
N PHE A 74 -21.68 -7.21 -2.90
CA PHE A 74 -22.86 -6.84 -2.13
C PHE A 74 -22.78 -5.42 -1.55
N LEU A 75 -21.63 -5.05 -0.98
CA LEU A 75 -21.40 -3.74 -0.40
C LEU A 75 -21.49 -2.63 -1.46
N GLU A 76 -20.95 -2.86 -2.66
CA GLU A 76 -21.05 -1.95 -3.80
C GLU A 76 -22.50 -1.75 -4.23
N ASP A 77 -23.27 -2.83 -4.35
CA ASP A 77 -24.69 -2.76 -4.71
C ASP A 77 -25.53 -2.13 -3.61
N PHE A 78 -25.24 -2.41 -2.33
CA PHE A 78 -25.90 -1.77 -1.19
C PHE A 78 -25.63 -0.27 -1.13
N ARG A 79 -24.39 0.17 -1.39
CA ARG A 79 -24.02 1.59 -1.38
C ARG A 79 -24.75 2.39 -2.47
N LYS A 80 -25.10 1.77 -3.61
CA LYS A 80 -25.87 2.43 -4.67
C LYS A 80 -27.29 2.78 -4.22
N SER A 81 -27.88 2.01 -3.31
CA SER A 81 -29.25 2.19 -2.82
C SER A 81 -29.33 2.80 -1.42
N TYR A 82 -28.21 2.93 -0.72
CA TYR A 82 -28.16 3.47 0.64
C TYR A 82 -27.90 4.98 0.64
N ASP A 83 -28.81 5.72 1.26
CA ASP A 83 -28.82 7.19 1.34
C ASP A 83 -28.35 7.74 2.71
N GLY A 84 -27.98 6.86 3.65
CA GLY A 84 -27.58 7.23 5.00
C GLY A 84 -26.08 7.50 5.19
N ASN A 85 -25.66 7.59 6.45
CA ASN A 85 -24.25 7.80 6.83
C ASN A 85 -23.36 6.61 6.42
N MET A 86 -22.28 6.88 5.68
CA MET A 86 -21.34 5.86 5.17
C MET A 86 -20.69 5.01 6.28
N VAL A 87 -20.49 5.58 7.46
CA VAL A 87 -19.96 4.85 8.63
C VAL A 87 -20.97 3.80 9.10
N ASP A 88 -22.25 4.19 9.18
CA ASP A 88 -23.33 3.29 9.57
C ASP A 88 -23.64 2.28 8.45
N ALA A 89 -23.49 2.67 7.18
CA ALA A 89 -23.66 1.79 6.01
C ALA A 89 -22.83 0.52 6.16
N SER A 90 -21.55 0.65 6.50
CA SER A 90 -20.63 -0.48 6.61
C SER A 90 -21.07 -1.47 7.71
N ARG A 91 -21.54 -0.94 8.85
CA ARG A 91 -22.08 -1.76 9.95
C ARG A 91 -23.38 -2.45 9.57
N ILE A 92 -24.30 -1.72 8.92
CA ILE A 92 -25.59 -2.25 8.47
C ILE A 92 -25.38 -3.32 7.40
N CYS A 93 -24.54 -3.08 6.40
CA CYS A 93 -24.15 -4.06 5.39
C CYS A 93 -23.69 -5.36 6.02
N PHE A 94 -22.80 -5.28 7.00
CA PHE A 94 -22.27 -6.47 7.67
C PHE A 94 -23.36 -7.28 8.37
N ILE A 95 -24.30 -6.60 9.05
CA ILE A 95 -25.43 -7.25 9.73
C ILE A 95 -26.38 -7.89 8.71
N VAL A 96 -26.67 -7.20 7.61
CA VAL A 96 -27.52 -7.72 6.52
C VAL A 96 -26.88 -8.94 5.89
N TRP A 97 -25.61 -8.85 5.49
CA TRP A 97 -24.84 -9.95 4.90
C TRP A 97 -24.85 -11.20 5.78
N LYS A 98 -24.61 -11.04 7.09
CA LYS A 98 -24.62 -12.16 8.05
C LYS A 98 -26.00 -12.82 8.19
N LYS A 99 -27.08 -12.07 7.95
CA LYS A 99 -28.45 -12.59 7.99
C LYS A 99 -28.94 -13.12 6.65
N MET A 100 -28.27 -12.80 5.54
CA MET A 100 -28.65 -13.29 4.20
C MET A 100 -28.45 -14.80 4.10
N SER A 101 -29.40 -15.46 3.43
CA SER A 101 -29.33 -16.89 3.14
C SER A 101 -28.24 -17.19 2.10
N ARG A 102 -27.89 -18.47 1.93
CA ARG A 102 -26.89 -18.85 0.90
C ARG A 102 -27.43 -18.59 -0.50
N GLU A 103 -28.74 -18.72 -0.66
CA GLU A 103 -29.47 -18.45 -1.89
C GLU A 103 -29.38 -16.97 -2.26
N ASP A 104 -29.56 -16.07 -1.29
CA ASP A 104 -29.46 -14.62 -1.49
C ASP A 104 -28.00 -14.16 -1.71
N GLN A 105 -27.03 -14.88 -1.14
CA GLN A 105 -25.61 -14.62 -1.36
C GLN A 105 -25.10 -15.15 -2.71
N LYS A 106 -25.79 -16.14 -3.30
CA LYS A 106 -25.41 -16.81 -4.55
C LYS A 106 -25.07 -15.87 -5.71
N PRO A 107 -25.84 -14.81 -6.03
CA PRO A 107 -25.48 -13.90 -7.11
C PRO A 107 -24.14 -13.18 -6.86
N PHE A 108 -23.81 -12.85 -5.61
CA PHE A 108 -22.55 -12.19 -5.28
C PHE A 108 -21.38 -13.17 -5.29
N ILE A 109 -21.62 -14.42 -4.89
CA ILE A 109 -20.62 -15.50 -4.97
C ILE A 109 -20.26 -15.78 -6.42
N ALA A 110 -21.26 -15.93 -7.29
CA ALA A 110 -21.03 -16.18 -8.72
C ALA A 110 -20.23 -15.06 -9.39
N ARG A 111 -20.53 -13.79 -9.10
CA ARG A 111 -19.75 -12.65 -9.61
C ARG A 111 -18.30 -12.67 -9.12
N ALA A 112 -18.08 -12.98 -7.84
CA ALA A 112 -16.73 -13.09 -7.28
C ALA A 112 -15.92 -14.20 -7.95
N GLU A 113 -16.53 -15.38 -8.13
CA GLU A 113 -15.90 -16.51 -8.83
C GLU A 113 -15.54 -16.15 -10.27
N GLU A 114 -16.40 -15.42 -10.98
CA GLU A 114 -16.14 -14.96 -12.35
C GLU A 114 -14.91 -14.04 -12.42
N VAL A 115 -14.83 -13.04 -11.54
CA VAL A 115 -13.68 -12.11 -11.49
C VAL A 115 -12.41 -12.84 -11.08
N ASP A 116 -12.49 -13.72 -10.09
CA ASP A 116 -11.35 -14.55 -9.65
C ASP A 116 -10.83 -15.42 -10.79
N LEU A 117 -11.71 -16.04 -11.58
CA LEU A 117 -11.32 -16.85 -12.73
C LEU A 117 -10.67 -16.00 -13.83
N ALA A 118 -11.26 -14.85 -14.18
CA ALA A 118 -10.71 -13.93 -15.17
C ALA A 118 -9.30 -13.45 -14.79
N HIS A 119 -9.12 -13.05 -13.53
CA HIS A 119 -7.82 -12.65 -13.00
C HIS A 119 -6.79 -13.79 -13.06
N ASN A 120 -7.17 -15.00 -12.65
CA ASN A 120 -6.30 -16.17 -12.70
C ASN A 120 -5.92 -16.58 -14.13
N LEU A 121 -6.82 -16.41 -15.10
CA LEU A 121 -6.51 -16.65 -16.52
C LEU A 121 -5.48 -15.65 -17.03
N LYS A 122 -5.67 -14.36 -16.74
CA LYS A 122 -4.72 -13.30 -17.10
C LYS A 122 -3.33 -13.55 -16.53
N LEU A 123 -3.24 -13.92 -15.25
CA LEU A 123 -1.97 -14.29 -14.62
C LEU A 123 -1.28 -15.48 -15.32
N LYS A 124 -2.04 -16.48 -15.76
CA LYS A 124 -1.50 -17.64 -16.50
C LYS A 124 -0.97 -17.24 -17.88
N GLU A 125 -1.68 -16.38 -18.60
CA GLU A 125 -1.25 -15.85 -19.90
C GLU A 125 0.02 -15.01 -19.77
N GLU A 126 0.09 -14.11 -18.78
CA GLU A 126 1.27 -13.31 -18.50
C GLU A 126 2.48 -14.19 -18.16
N ALA A 127 2.30 -15.21 -17.31
CA ALA A 127 3.35 -16.18 -17.01
C ALA A 127 3.84 -16.90 -18.28
N GLN A 128 2.93 -17.37 -19.14
CA GLN A 128 3.29 -18.02 -20.41
C GLN A 128 3.98 -17.06 -21.39
N SER A 129 3.65 -15.77 -21.37
CA SER A 129 4.30 -14.74 -22.18
C SER A 129 5.74 -14.47 -21.74
N ILE A 130 5.98 -14.37 -20.42
CA ILE A 130 7.32 -14.16 -19.85
C ILE A 130 8.27 -15.30 -20.23
N HIS A 131 7.79 -16.55 -20.24
CA HIS A 131 8.60 -17.71 -20.65
C HIS A 131 9.07 -17.70 -22.12
N LYS A 132 8.58 -16.78 -22.97
CA LYS A 132 8.94 -16.68 -24.41
C LYS A 132 9.83 -15.50 -24.77
N ALA A 133 10.23 -14.68 -23.79
CA ALA A 133 11.26 -13.67 -24.04
C ALA A 133 12.63 -14.37 -24.04
N ASP A 134 13.20 -14.57 -25.24
CA ASP A 134 14.61 -14.95 -25.38
C ASP A 134 15.47 -13.86 -24.75
N ASP A 135 16.09 -14.17 -23.61
CA ASP A 135 17.10 -13.37 -22.92
C ASP A 135 18.43 -13.36 -23.71
N GLU A 136 18.40 -13.15 -25.04
CA GLU A 136 19.61 -13.01 -25.83
C GLU A 136 20.23 -11.62 -25.57
N ALA A 137 20.93 -11.54 -24.45
CA ALA A 137 21.77 -10.42 -24.06
C ALA A 137 22.90 -10.28 -25.09
N ASP A 138 22.75 -9.33 -26.02
CA ASP A 138 23.75 -8.97 -27.01
C ASP A 138 25.00 -8.40 -26.31
N SER A 139 25.85 -9.30 -25.84
CA SER A 139 27.13 -9.00 -25.22
C SER A 139 28.09 -8.58 -26.32
N LYS A 140 28.04 -7.31 -26.69
CA LYS A 140 28.94 -6.67 -27.64
C LYS A 140 30.40 -6.94 -27.21
N ALA A 141 31.10 -7.77 -27.98
CA ALA A 141 32.49 -8.15 -27.70
C ALA A 141 33.38 -6.90 -27.59
N ALA A 142 33.86 -6.62 -26.38
CA ALA A 142 34.86 -5.58 -26.14
C ALA A 142 36.16 -5.99 -26.86
N THR A 143 36.53 -5.18 -27.84
CA THR A 143 37.75 -5.32 -28.64
C THR A 143 38.99 -5.23 -27.74
N LYS A 144 39.94 -6.14 -28.02
CA LYS A 144 41.22 -6.28 -27.32
C LYS A 144 42.07 -5.03 -27.58
N PHE A 145 42.53 -4.36 -26.52
CA PHE A 145 43.53 -3.31 -26.63
C PHE A 145 44.91 -3.93 -26.85
N ASP A 146 45.53 -3.64 -27.99
CA ASP A 146 46.94 -3.94 -28.25
C ASP A 146 47.85 -3.01 -27.42
N LYS A 147 48.88 -3.63 -26.84
CA LYS A 147 49.91 -3.00 -26.01
C LYS A 147 50.91 -2.28 -26.91
N VAL A 148 51.20 -1.02 -26.60
CA VAL A 148 52.43 -0.30 -27.04
C VAL A 148 53.30 -0.07 -25.82
#